data_AF-A0A7W1DVY5-F1
#
_entry.id   AF-A0A7W1DVY5-F1
#
_cell.length_a   1.000
_cell.length_b   1.000
_cell.length_c   1.000
_cell.angle_alpha   90.00
_cell.angle_beta   90.00
_cell.angle_gamma   90.00
#
_symmetry.space_group_name_H-M   'P 1'
#
loop_
_entity.id
_entity.type
_entity.pdbx_description
1 polymer ?
#
loop_
_entity_poly.entity_id
_entity_poly.type
_entity_poly.pdbx_seq_one_letter_code
_entity_poly.pdbx_strand_id
1 'polypeptide(L)'
;LAIRGGSELSTRLQAVIGGSDREQIYWVERSMLGDRASLHGAPLHVGDVLRDRLFGPLRSVVLTSATITTDGTFDFVAERLGLEDPTEKQVASPFDYQRSTLLYLVDDLPEPGQPGYQRRMQDVLIDLCSATRGRALVLFTSHAALQATAKAIKRPLESAGVLVLAQRLDGSPRQLIERLRSTPNTVVLGTATFWEGVDVVGPALSTLVITKLPFAVPSDPIFAARSELFDEPFHQYAVPQAVLRFKQGFGRLIRSSHDHGVCAVLDRRILTKRYGASFVQSLPECSVTVGSAADLPIDADNWLERGASAFEWHASSPYQTREPRRRRR
;
A
#
# COMPACT_ATOMS: atom_id res chain seq x y z
N LEU A 1 16.81 -20.25 -34.63
CA LEU A 1 16.13 -19.37 -33.65
C LEU A 1 14.61 -19.33 -33.88
N ALA A 2 14.11 -19.03 -35.09
CA ALA A 2 12.67 -19.02 -35.39
C ALA A 2 11.94 -20.36 -35.15
N ILE A 3 12.56 -21.50 -35.48
CA ILE A 3 11.96 -22.84 -35.32
C ILE A 3 11.84 -23.24 -33.83
N ARG A 4 12.84 -22.92 -32.99
CA ARG A 4 12.77 -23.15 -31.53
C ARG A 4 11.68 -22.30 -30.88
N GLY A 5 11.55 -21.04 -31.28
CA GLY A 5 10.47 -20.18 -30.82
C GLY A 5 9.09 -20.68 -31.23
N GLY A 6 8.96 -21.23 -32.45
CA GLY A 6 7.70 -21.80 -32.95
C GLY A 6 7.29 -23.09 -32.25
N SER A 7 8.22 -24.00 -31.96
CA SER A 7 7.93 -25.21 -31.19
C SER A 7 7.53 -24.88 -29.75
N GLU A 8 8.23 -23.95 -29.12
CA GLU A 8 7.95 -23.52 -27.76
C GLU A 8 6.59 -22.79 -27.66
N LEU A 9 6.25 -21.97 -28.67
CA LEU A 9 4.93 -21.34 -28.79
C LEU A 9 3.83 -22.38 -29.00
N SER A 10 4.05 -23.38 -29.86
CA SER A 10 3.11 -24.47 -30.10
C SER A 10 2.85 -25.30 -28.84
N THR A 11 3.90 -25.66 -28.09
CA THR A 11 3.78 -26.38 -26.81
C THR A 11 3.03 -25.56 -25.78
N ARG A 12 3.31 -24.25 -25.66
CA ARG A 12 2.58 -23.36 -24.73
C ARG A 12 1.11 -23.19 -25.14
N LEU A 13 0.83 -23.07 -26.43
CA LEU A 13 -0.54 -23.00 -26.97
C LEU A 13 -1.30 -24.31 -26.73
N GLN A 14 -0.65 -25.47 -26.92
CA GLN A 14 -1.24 -26.78 -26.61
C GLN A 14 -1.48 -26.98 -25.12
N ALA A 15 -0.60 -26.49 -24.24
CA ALA A 15 -0.82 -26.54 -22.79
C ALA A 15 -2.05 -25.71 -22.38
N VAL A 16 -2.23 -24.53 -22.98
CA VAL A 16 -3.41 -23.68 -22.75
C VAL A 16 -4.68 -24.34 -23.29
N ILE A 17 -4.68 -24.75 -24.57
CA ILE A 17 -5.88 -25.23 -25.27
C ILE A 17 -6.25 -26.65 -24.82
N GLY A 18 -5.26 -27.45 -24.40
CA GLY A 18 -5.41 -28.83 -23.98
C GLY A 18 -5.86 -29.01 -22.53
N GLY A 19 -5.87 -27.96 -21.71
CA GLY A 19 -6.43 -27.97 -20.35
C GLY A 19 -5.83 -29.02 -19.40
N SER A 20 -4.58 -29.45 -19.64
CA SER A 20 -4.03 -30.67 -19.03
C SER A 20 -3.17 -30.43 -17.78
N ASP A 21 -2.78 -29.20 -17.48
CA ASP A 21 -1.94 -28.89 -16.33
C ASP A 21 -2.74 -28.15 -15.25
N ARG A 22 -3.12 -28.87 -14.18
CA ARG A 22 -3.87 -28.32 -13.04
C ARG A 22 -3.04 -27.34 -12.21
N GLU A 23 -1.73 -27.29 -12.39
CA GLU A 23 -0.83 -26.36 -11.67
C GLU A 23 -0.61 -25.03 -12.42
N GLN A 24 -1.36 -24.78 -13.51
CA GLN A 24 -1.26 -23.57 -14.29
C GLN A 24 -2.60 -22.84 -14.39
N ILE A 25 -2.54 -21.52 -14.29
CA ILE A 25 -3.64 -20.58 -14.47
C ILE A 25 -3.51 -20.02 -15.87
N TYR A 26 -4.53 -20.19 -16.69
CA TYR A 26 -4.58 -19.65 -18.05
C TYR A 26 -5.69 -18.63 -18.18
N TRP A 27 -5.41 -17.52 -18.88
CA TRP A 27 -6.45 -16.54 -19.20
C TRP A 27 -6.17 -15.84 -20.52
N VAL A 28 -7.25 -15.34 -21.14
CA VAL A 28 -7.18 -14.52 -22.35
C VAL A 28 -7.53 -13.09 -21.99
N GLU A 29 -6.67 -12.16 -22.38
CA GLU A 29 -6.92 -10.73 -22.25
C GLU A 29 -7.13 -10.14 -23.64
N ARG A 30 -8.29 -9.52 -23.87
CA ARG A 30 -8.58 -8.79 -25.11
C ARG A 30 -8.25 -7.32 -24.90
N SER A 31 -7.49 -6.74 -25.83
CA SER A 31 -7.23 -5.31 -25.83
C SER A 31 -8.54 -4.54 -25.96
N MET A 32 -8.72 -3.51 -25.14
CA MET A 32 -9.84 -2.57 -25.26
C MET A 32 -9.71 -1.67 -26.50
N LEU A 33 -8.50 -1.55 -27.04
CA LEU A 33 -8.17 -0.78 -28.25
C LEU A 33 -7.63 -1.76 -29.31
N GLY A 34 -8.49 -2.17 -30.24
CA GLY A 34 -8.17 -3.07 -31.37
C GLY A 34 -8.55 -4.53 -31.14
N ASP A 35 -8.44 -5.35 -32.20
CA ASP A 35 -8.92 -6.75 -32.20
C ASP A 35 -7.82 -7.76 -31.80
N ARG A 36 -6.91 -7.33 -30.91
CA ARG A 36 -5.81 -8.17 -30.43
C ARG A 36 -6.20 -8.87 -29.14
N ALA A 37 -6.10 -10.20 -29.14
CA ALA A 37 -6.16 -11.02 -27.94
C ALA A 37 -4.75 -11.48 -27.58
N SER A 38 -4.46 -11.48 -26.29
CA SER A 38 -3.24 -12.06 -25.71
C SER A 38 -3.63 -13.21 -24.81
N LEU A 39 -2.80 -14.25 -24.82
CA LEU A 39 -2.99 -15.45 -24.03
C LEU A 39 -1.85 -15.54 -23.02
N HIS A 40 -2.22 -15.79 -21.77
CA HIS A 40 -1.30 -15.78 -20.64
C HIS A 40 -1.38 -17.08 -19.87
N GLY A 41 -0.27 -17.44 -19.23
CA GLY A 41 -0.15 -18.58 -18.33
C GLY A 41 0.70 -18.20 -17.12
N ALA A 42 0.26 -18.59 -15.92
CA ALA A 42 1.00 -18.38 -14.68
C ALA A 42 0.85 -19.59 -13.76
N PRO A 43 1.89 -19.96 -13.00
CA PRO A 43 1.79 -21.07 -12.06
C PRO A 43 0.81 -20.77 -10.92
N LEU A 44 0.00 -21.78 -10.57
CA LEU A 44 -0.93 -21.77 -9.45
C LEU A 44 -0.16 -21.68 -8.12
N HIS A 45 0.82 -22.57 -7.96
CA HIS A 45 1.80 -22.58 -6.89
C HIS A 45 3.20 -22.26 -7.41
N VAL A 46 3.92 -21.37 -6.71
CA VAL A 46 5.32 -21.09 -7.02
C VAL A 46 6.28 -21.84 -6.12
N GLY A 47 5.78 -22.54 -5.10
CA GLY A 47 6.58 -23.21 -4.08
C GLY A 47 7.56 -24.22 -4.66
N ASP A 48 7.08 -25.13 -5.50
CA ASP A 48 7.94 -26.17 -6.12
C ASP A 48 9.00 -25.55 -7.04
N VAL A 49 8.61 -24.55 -7.82
CA VAL A 49 9.55 -23.83 -8.69
C VAL A 49 10.64 -23.13 -7.87
N LEU A 50 10.26 -22.47 -6.77
CA LEU A 50 11.22 -21.79 -5.90
C LEU A 50 12.09 -22.80 -5.14
N ARG A 51 11.52 -23.92 -4.70
CA ARG A 51 12.25 -25.02 -4.07
C ARG A 51 13.33 -25.56 -5.01
N ASP A 52 12.97 -25.90 -6.24
CA ASP A 52 13.90 -26.50 -7.19
C ASP A 52 14.96 -25.52 -7.71
N ARG A 53 14.57 -24.26 -7.92
CA ARG A 53 15.40 -23.26 -8.64
C ARG A 53 16.11 -22.28 -7.73
N LEU A 54 15.63 -22.06 -6.51
CA LEU A 54 16.15 -21.04 -5.60
C LEU A 54 16.58 -21.62 -4.26
N PHE A 55 15.68 -22.28 -3.53
CA PHE A 55 15.96 -22.73 -2.16
C PHE A 55 16.85 -23.97 -2.13
N GLY A 56 16.59 -24.97 -2.97
CA GLY A 56 17.31 -26.25 -3.01
C GLY A 56 18.77 -26.14 -3.46
N PRO A 57 19.10 -25.36 -4.52
CA PRO A 57 20.49 -25.20 -4.96
C PRO A 57 21.37 -24.39 -3.99
N LEU A 58 20.77 -23.62 -3.07
CA LEU A 58 21.48 -22.74 -2.15
C LEU A 58 21.60 -23.38 -0.77
N ARG A 59 22.77 -23.24 -0.14
CA ARG A 59 22.99 -23.76 1.23
C ARG A 59 22.11 -23.06 2.27
N SER A 60 21.83 -21.77 2.07
CA SER A 60 21.07 -20.94 3.01
C SER A 60 20.46 -19.75 2.26
N VAL A 61 19.19 -19.45 2.55
CA VAL A 61 18.48 -18.30 2.00
C VAL A 61 17.88 -17.51 3.14
N VAL A 62 18.10 -16.18 3.13
CA VAL A 62 17.50 -15.25 4.09
C VAL A 62 16.47 -14.42 3.35
N LEU A 63 15.20 -14.60 3.72
CA LEU A 63 14.10 -13.76 3.26
C LEU A 63 13.86 -12.66 4.30
N THR A 64 13.90 -11.40 3.89
CA THR A 64 13.68 -10.27 4.78
C THR A 64 12.78 -9.23 4.12
N SER A 65 11.81 -8.73 4.88
CA SER A 65 10.93 -7.64 4.46
C SER A 65 10.27 -7.02 5.70
N ALA A 66 10.02 -5.71 5.63
CA ALA A 66 9.34 -4.96 6.70
C ALA A 66 7.87 -5.37 6.89
N THR A 67 7.26 -6.01 5.89
CA THR A 67 5.84 -6.39 5.90
C THR A 67 5.65 -7.88 5.62
N ILE A 68 6.59 -8.73 6.02
CA ILE A 68 6.53 -10.17 5.71
C ILE A 68 5.45 -10.92 6.50
N THR A 69 5.10 -10.42 7.70
CA THR A 69 4.13 -11.07 8.60
C THR A 69 2.70 -10.56 8.42
N THR A 70 1.75 -11.46 8.59
CA THR A 70 0.31 -11.19 8.68
C THR A 70 -0.21 -11.68 10.02
N ASP A 71 -0.92 -10.84 10.77
CA ASP A 71 -1.39 -11.13 12.13
C ASP A 71 -0.31 -11.72 13.06
N GLY A 72 0.94 -11.28 12.89
CA GLY A 72 2.11 -11.70 13.68
C GLY A 72 2.74 -13.03 13.27
N THR A 73 2.22 -13.70 12.24
CA THR A 73 2.70 -15.01 11.76
C THR A 73 3.38 -14.92 10.40
N PHE A 74 4.22 -15.90 10.07
CA PHE A 74 4.82 -16.07 8.74
C PHE A 74 4.07 -17.11 7.89
N ASP A 75 3.05 -17.78 8.43
CA ASP A 75 2.30 -18.88 7.82
C ASP A 75 1.89 -18.56 6.37
N PHE A 76 1.29 -17.37 6.16
CA PHE A 76 0.84 -16.95 4.84
C PHE A 76 1.97 -16.87 3.81
N VAL A 77 3.16 -16.37 4.19
CA VAL A 77 4.29 -16.29 3.25
C VAL A 77 4.98 -17.64 3.10
N ALA A 78 5.05 -18.44 4.17
CA ALA A 78 5.64 -19.76 4.16
C ALA A 78 4.87 -20.69 3.23
N GLU A 79 3.55 -20.74 3.37
CA GLU A 79 2.65 -21.49 2.49
C GLU A 79 2.78 -21.01 1.04
N ARG A 80 2.75 -19.69 0.80
CA ARG A 80 2.78 -19.13 -0.55
C ARG A 80 4.09 -19.40 -1.30
N LEU A 81 5.21 -19.45 -0.58
CA LEU A 81 6.53 -19.72 -1.13
C LEU A 81 6.93 -21.20 -1.02
N GLY A 82 6.10 -22.05 -0.44
CA GLY A 82 6.40 -23.48 -0.23
C GLY A 82 7.58 -23.72 0.70
N LEU A 83 7.75 -22.88 1.73
CA LEU A 83 8.81 -23.02 2.73
C LEU A 83 8.45 -24.13 3.72
N GLU A 84 9.36 -25.08 3.91
CA GLU A 84 9.23 -26.14 4.91
C GLU A 84 10.02 -25.76 6.16
N ASP A 85 9.33 -25.62 7.29
CA ASP A 85 9.90 -25.33 8.62
C ASP A 85 10.95 -24.19 8.63
N PRO A 86 10.59 -22.97 8.17
CA PRO A 86 11.54 -21.87 8.13
C PRO A 86 11.94 -21.43 9.54
N THR A 87 13.20 -21.06 9.74
CA THR A 87 13.61 -20.36 10.96
C THR A 87 13.10 -18.92 10.92
N GLU A 88 12.18 -18.59 11.83
CA GLU A 88 11.49 -17.31 11.84
C GLU A 88 12.06 -16.33 12.87
N LYS A 89 12.13 -15.07 12.48
CA LYS A 89 12.54 -13.97 13.37
C LYS A 89 11.78 -12.71 13.00
N GLN A 90 10.92 -12.27 13.91
CA GLN A 90 10.34 -10.93 13.85
C GLN A 90 11.20 -9.95 14.66
N VAL A 91 11.47 -8.79 14.08
CA VAL A 91 12.18 -7.69 14.73
C VAL A 91 11.24 -6.49 14.78
N ALA A 92 11.11 -5.88 15.97
CA ALA A 92 10.29 -4.68 16.13
C ALA A 92 10.87 -3.50 15.33
N SER A 93 10.00 -2.60 14.89
CA SER A 93 10.46 -1.38 14.20
C SER A 93 11.28 -0.52 15.16
N PRO A 94 12.36 0.12 14.69
CA PRO A 94 13.12 1.08 15.50
C PRO A 94 12.40 2.42 15.69
N PHE A 95 11.25 2.64 15.05
CA PHE A 95 10.52 3.92 15.08
C PHE A 95 9.42 3.94 16.15
N ASP A 96 9.25 5.09 16.81
CA ASP A 96 8.18 5.34 17.77
C ASP A 96 6.90 5.80 17.03
N TYR A 97 6.14 4.84 16.53
CA TYR A 97 4.88 5.10 15.82
C TYR A 97 3.80 5.72 16.71
N GLN A 98 3.82 5.43 18.01
CA GLN A 98 2.83 5.94 18.96
C GLN A 98 2.91 7.46 19.05
N ARG A 99 4.14 8.01 19.03
CA ARG A 99 4.38 9.45 19.04
C ARG A 99 4.47 10.10 17.66
N SER A 100 4.82 9.34 16.61
CA SER A 100 5.02 9.90 15.28
C SER A 100 3.79 9.82 14.37
N THR A 101 2.88 8.89 14.64
CA THR A 101 1.78 8.58 13.72
C THR A 101 0.41 8.63 14.38
N LEU A 102 -0.46 9.48 13.84
CA LEU A 102 -1.90 9.43 14.08
C LEU A 102 -2.56 8.55 13.02
N LEU A 103 -3.13 7.42 13.42
CA LEU A 103 -4.04 6.64 12.59
C LEU A 103 -5.48 7.12 12.87
N TYR A 104 -6.08 7.79 11.91
CA TYR A 104 -7.46 8.28 12.01
C TYR A 104 -8.42 7.40 11.22
N LEU A 105 -9.42 6.84 11.90
CA LEU A 105 -10.42 5.95 11.32
C LEU A 105 -11.77 6.69 11.26
N VAL A 106 -12.22 7.03 10.05
CA VAL A 106 -13.46 7.79 9.86
C VAL A 106 -14.68 6.89 10.06
N ASP A 107 -15.62 7.30 10.91
CA ASP A 107 -16.75 6.47 11.35
C ASP A 107 -18.11 6.82 10.73
N ASP A 108 -18.23 7.97 10.07
CA ASP A 108 -19.49 8.53 9.58
C ASP A 108 -19.61 8.60 8.04
N LEU A 109 -18.60 8.13 7.30
CA LEU A 109 -18.68 7.98 5.85
C LEU A 109 -19.59 6.79 5.47
N PRO A 110 -20.33 6.88 4.34
CA PRO A 110 -20.96 5.71 3.73
C PRO A 110 -19.92 4.61 3.47
N GLU A 111 -20.30 3.32 3.50
CA GLU A 111 -19.36 2.26 3.11
C GLU A 111 -19.06 2.34 1.60
N PRO A 112 -17.85 1.93 1.14
CA PRO A 112 -17.56 1.85 -0.28
C PRO A 112 -18.61 1.01 -1.04
N GLY A 113 -19.19 1.61 -2.08
CA GLY A 113 -20.27 1.01 -2.87
C GLY A 113 -21.66 1.55 -2.54
N GLN A 114 -21.82 2.24 -1.40
CA GLN A 114 -23.06 2.95 -1.08
C GLN A 114 -23.15 4.28 -1.85
N PRO A 115 -24.38 4.75 -2.16
CA PRO A 115 -24.60 6.07 -2.76
C PRO A 115 -23.97 7.19 -1.92
N GLY A 116 -23.40 8.18 -2.59
CA GLY A 116 -22.82 9.35 -1.93
C GLY A 116 -21.39 9.17 -1.39
N TYR A 117 -20.88 7.94 -1.27
CA TYR A 117 -19.51 7.67 -0.79
C TYR A 117 -18.45 8.52 -1.51
N GLN A 118 -18.46 8.48 -2.84
CA GLN A 118 -17.47 9.17 -3.67
C GLN A 118 -17.47 10.68 -3.43
N ARG A 119 -18.66 11.30 -3.32
CA ARG A 119 -18.79 12.74 -3.08
C ARG A 119 -18.31 13.11 -1.69
N ARG A 120 -18.78 12.39 -0.66
CA ARG A 120 -18.38 12.63 0.73
C ARG A 120 -16.88 12.46 0.94
N MET A 121 -16.27 11.45 0.31
CA MET A 121 -14.82 11.25 0.33
C MET A 121 -14.08 12.42 -0.35
N GLN A 122 -14.61 12.95 -1.45
CA GLN A 122 -14.03 14.13 -2.12
C GLN A 122 -14.08 15.37 -1.23
N ASP A 123 -15.20 15.60 -0.55
CA ASP A 123 -15.35 16.73 0.39
C ASP A 123 -14.31 16.63 1.53
N VAL A 124 -14.19 15.44 2.14
CA VAL A 124 -13.18 15.17 3.19
C VAL A 124 -11.76 15.41 2.69
N LEU A 125 -11.44 15.00 1.46
CA LEU A 125 -10.11 15.24 0.90
C LEU A 125 -9.81 16.72 0.69
N ILE A 126 -10.81 17.52 0.29
CA ILE A 126 -10.66 18.97 0.14
C ILE A 126 -10.32 19.58 1.50
N ASP A 127 -11.11 19.27 2.54
CA ASP A 127 -10.92 19.85 3.86
C ASP A 127 -9.59 19.40 4.49
N LEU A 128 -9.29 18.10 4.48
CA LEU A 128 -8.07 17.55 5.04
C LEU A 128 -6.81 18.07 4.34
N CYS A 129 -6.79 18.06 3.00
CA CYS A 129 -5.61 18.51 2.26
C CYS A 129 -5.41 20.02 2.34
N SER A 130 -6.48 20.80 2.52
CA SER A 130 -6.39 22.24 2.78
C SER A 130 -5.80 22.50 4.16
N ALA A 131 -6.33 21.85 5.20
CA ALA A 131 -5.86 22.00 6.58
C ALA A 131 -4.39 21.59 6.73
N THR A 132 -4.01 20.42 6.18
CA THR A 132 -2.63 19.90 6.27
C THR A 132 -1.64 20.55 5.29
N ARG A 133 -2.11 21.51 4.48
CA ARG A 133 -1.33 22.23 3.45
C ARG A 133 -0.69 21.28 2.46
N GLY A 134 -1.46 20.34 1.93
CA GLY A 134 -0.96 19.28 1.03
C GLY A 134 -0.02 18.32 1.74
N ARG A 135 1.17 18.07 1.14
CA ARG A 135 2.13 17.03 1.57
C ARG A 135 1.46 15.68 1.74
N ALA A 136 0.58 15.36 0.78
CA ALA A 136 -0.31 14.23 0.90
C ALA A 136 -0.13 13.21 -0.23
N LEU A 137 -0.25 11.94 0.15
CA LEU A 137 -0.40 10.82 -0.78
C LEU A 137 -1.77 10.18 -0.54
N VAL A 138 -2.63 10.21 -1.55
CA VAL A 138 -3.97 9.61 -1.50
C VAL A 138 -3.98 8.34 -2.34
N LEU A 139 -4.21 7.22 -1.70
CA LEU A 139 -4.18 5.88 -2.29
C LEU A 139 -5.59 5.41 -2.66
N PHE A 140 -5.76 5.07 -3.94
CA PHE A 140 -6.97 4.54 -4.52
C PHE A 140 -6.80 3.08 -4.96
N THR A 141 -7.89 2.32 -4.91
CA THR A 141 -7.97 0.96 -5.48
C THR A 141 -8.50 0.95 -6.92
N SER A 142 -8.89 2.11 -7.48
CA SER A 142 -9.44 2.23 -8.82
C SER A 142 -9.00 3.52 -9.51
N HIS A 143 -8.57 3.39 -10.77
CA HIS A 143 -8.23 4.55 -11.62
C HIS A 143 -9.45 5.42 -11.93
N ALA A 144 -10.64 4.83 -12.07
CA ALA A 144 -11.86 5.59 -12.33
C ALA A 144 -12.21 6.49 -11.13
N ALA A 145 -12.14 5.95 -9.91
CA ALA A 145 -12.35 6.72 -8.69
C ALA A 145 -11.30 7.82 -8.51
N LEU A 146 -10.03 7.52 -8.82
CA LEU A 146 -8.93 8.50 -8.80
C LEU A 146 -9.22 9.65 -9.77
N GLN A 147 -9.54 9.36 -11.03
CA GLN A 147 -9.80 10.39 -12.04
C GLN A 147 -11.03 11.24 -11.72
N ALA A 148 -12.10 10.63 -11.23
CA ALA A 148 -13.29 11.36 -10.79
C ALA A 148 -12.96 12.30 -9.61
N THR A 149 -12.12 11.84 -8.67
CA THR A 149 -11.65 12.64 -7.53
C THR A 149 -10.74 13.77 -7.97
N ALA A 150 -9.76 13.52 -8.84
CA ALA A 150 -8.86 14.53 -9.38
C ALA A 150 -9.65 15.70 -10.01
N LYS A 151 -10.69 15.40 -10.79
CA LYS A 151 -11.55 16.43 -11.40
C LYS A 151 -12.31 17.25 -10.37
N ALA A 152 -12.80 16.62 -9.30
CA ALA A 152 -13.60 17.28 -8.27
C ALA A 152 -12.77 18.17 -7.34
N ILE A 153 -11.62 17.69 -6.88
CA ILE A 153 -10.85 18.36 -5.81
C ILE A 153 -9.82 19.36 -6.32
N LYS A 154 -9.43 19.30 -7.61
CA LYS A 154 -8.34 20.11 -8.15
C LYS A 154 -8.56 21.62 -8.00
N ARG A 155 -9.71 22.14 -8.46
CA ARG A 155 -10.00 23.58 -8.36
C ARG A 155 -10.13 24.08 -6.91
N PRO A 156 -10.88 23.40 -6.01
CA PRO A 156 -10.93 23.79 -4.60
C PRO A 156 -9.55 23.83 -3.94
N LEU A 157 -8.72 22.81 -4.14
CA LEU A 157 -7.39 22.74 -3.54
C LEU A 157 -6.41 23.76 -4.15
N GLU A 158 -6.44 23.96 -5.46
CA GLU A 158 -5.63 25.02 -6.10
C GLU A 158 -5.99 26.41 -5.56
N SER A 159 -7.27 26.65 -5.27
CA SER A 159 -7.73 27.90 -4.64
C SER A 159 -7.20 28.08 -3.21
N ALA A 160 -6.90 26.97 -2.53
CA ALA A 160 -6.23 26.94 -1.23
C ALA A 160 -4.69 26.90 -1.33
N GLY A 161 -4.13 27.06 -2.53
CA GLY A 161 -2.68 27.03 -2.75
C GLY A 161 -2.05 25.63 -2.70
N VAL A 162 -2.84 24.58 -2.93
CA VAL A 162 -2.42 23.18 -2.93
C VAL A 162 -2.43 22.62 -4.35
N LEU A 163 -1.29 22.13 -4.82
CA LEU A 163 -1.14 21.51 -6.14
C LEU A 163 -1.65 20.06 -6.11
N VAL A 164 -2.58 19.72 -7.01
CA VAL A 164 -3.08 18.34 -7.16
C VAL A 164 -2.50 17.67 -8.40
N LEU A 165 -1.84 16.53 -8.20
CA LEU A 165 -1.26 15.71 -9.26
C LEU A 165 -1.87 14.31 -9.23
N ALA A 166 -2.26 13.78 -10.40
CA ALA A 166 -2.94 12.50 -10.52
C ALA A 166 -2.20 11.54 -11.45
N GLN A 167 -2.07 10.28 -11.02
CA GLN A 167 -1.52 9.21 -11.85
C GLN A 167 -2.27 9.05 -13.18
N ARG A 168 -1.50 8.86 -14.26
CA ARG A 168 -1.96 8.78 -15.67
C ARG A 168 -2.48 10.10 -16.27
N LEU A 169 -2.64 11.16 -15.47
CA LEU A 169 -3.02 12.48 -15.96
C LEU A 169 -1.80 13.42 -15.98
N ASP A 170 -1.06 13.47 -14.88
CA ASP A 170 0.02 14.45 -14.68
C ASP A 170 1.43 13.85 -14.73
N GLY A 171 1.56 12.53 -14.85
CA GLY A 171 2.86 11.86 -15.00
C GLY A 171 2.89 10.39 -14.58
N SER A 172 4.08 9.79 -14.72
CA SER A 172 4.41 8.48 -14.17
C SER A 172 4.55 8.51 -12.64
N PRO A 173 4.40 7.38 -11.93
CA PRO A 173 4.55 7.34 -10.47
C PRO A 173 5.83 7.98 -9.94
N ARG A 174 6.96 7.73 -10.63
CA ARG A 174 8.26 8.31 -10.28
C ARG A 174 8.26 9.84 -10.38
N GLN A 175 7.78 10.39 -11.50
CA GLN A 175 7.71 11.84 -11.72
C GLN A 175 6.79 12.53 -10.71
N LEU A 176 5.66 11.90 -10.37
CA LEU A 176 4.71 12.45 -9.41
C LEU A 176 5.32 12.54 -8.01
N ILE A 177 6.16 11.58 -7.65
CA ILE A 177 6.80 11.54 -6.34
C ILE A 177 7.97 12.51 -6.27
N GLU A 178 8.74 12.62 -7.35
CA GLU A 178 9.75 13.67 -7.47
C GLU A 178 9.11 15.05 -7.28
N ARG A 179 7.93 15.29 -7.87
CA ARG A 179 7.16 16.54 -7.66
C ARG A 179 6.61 16.70 -6.25
N LEU A 180 6.10 15.62 -5.63
CA LEU A 180 5.68 15.68 -4.23
C LEU A 180 6.83 16.10 -3.31
N ARG A 181 8.06 15.66 -3.63
CA ARG A 181 9.27 15.99 -2.88
C ARG A 181 9.77 17.41 -3.12
N SER A 182 9.74 17.88 -4.38
CA SER A 182 10.35 19.15 -4.76
C SER A 182 9.39 20.35 -4.70
N THR A 183 8.08 20.11 -4.72
CA THR A 183 7.07 21.16 -4.75
C THR A 183 6.30 21.20 -3.43
N PRO A 184 6.40 22.30 -2.65
CA PRO A 184 5.59 22.49 -1.45
C PRO A 184 4.10 22.36 -1.73
N ASN A 185 3.32 22.04 -0.69
CA ASN A 185 1.86 22.00 -0.75
C ASN A 185 1.30 21.13 -1.89
N THR A 186 1.91 19.95 -2.12
CA THR A 186 1.48 19.04 -3.19
C THR A 186 0.68 17.86 -2.63
N VAL A 187 -0.36 17.47 -3.37
CA VAL A 187 -1.15 16.25 -3.16
C VAL A 187 -0.97 15.35 -4.38
N VAL A 188 -0.56 14.11 -4.15
CA VAL A 188 -0.49 13.09 -5.19
C VAL A 188 -1.61 12.07 -5.02
N LEU A 189 -2.37 11.85 -6.09
CA LEU A 189 -3.38 10.80 -6.18
C LEU A 189 -2.78 9.62 -6.94
N GLY A 190 -2.72 8.45 -6.29
CA GLY A 190 -2.08 7.25 -6.81
C GLY A 190 -2.92 5.98 -6.65
N THR A 191 -2.65 4.97 -7.50
CA THR A 191 -3.23 3.62 -7.37
C THR A 191 -2.17 2.59 -6.94
N ALA A 192 -2.41 1.29 -7.14
CA ALA A 192 -1.57 0.15 -6.75
C ALA A 192 -0.04 0.35 -6.86
N THR A 193 0.45 1.00 -7.93
CA THR A 193 1.90 1.23 -8.11
C THR A 193 2.54 2.08 -7.01
N PHE A 194 1.76 2.92 -6.32
CA PHE A 194 2.23 3.74 -5.20
C PHE A 194 2.31 2.96 -3.88
N TRP A 195 1.71 1.78 -3.80
CA TRP A 195 1.73 0.93 -2.60
C TRP A 195 3.07 0.21 -2.45
N GLU A 196 3.73 -0.14 -3.55
CA GLU A 196 4.87 -1.07 -3.56
C GLU A 196 6.21 -0.39 -3.92
N GLY A 197 6.21 0.59 -4.83
CA GLY A 197 7.43 0.97 -5.56
C GLY A 197 8.03 2.36 -5.31
N VAL A 198 7.56 3.13 -4.31
CA VAL A 198 7.96 4.54 -4.21
C VAL A 198 8.33 4.99 -2.79
N ASP A 199 9.46 5.69 -2.66
CA ASP A 199 10.01 6.16 -1.38
C ASP A 199 9.95 7.70 -1.27
N VAL A 200 9.22 8.19 -0.27
CA VAL A 200 9.16 9.62 0.09
C VAL A 200 9.66 9.73 1.51
N VAL A 201 10.89 10.18 1.67
CA VAL A 201 11.52 10.38 2.98
C VAL A 201 11.42 11.86 3.35
N GLY A 202 11.10 12.13 4.61
CA GLY A 202 11.12 13.47 5.19
C GLY A 202 9.80 14.23 5.04
N PRO A 203 9.81 15.56 5.26
CA PRO A 203 8.60 16.36 5.50
C PRO A 203 7.72 16.54 4.26
N ALA A 204 8.11 15.99 3.10
CA ALA A 204 7.35 16.05 1.86
C ALA A 204 6.05 15.22 1.91
N LEU A 205 5.99 14.20 2.78
CA LEU A 205 4.80 13.38 2.99
C LEU A 205 4.47 13.33 4.49
N SER A 206 3.49 14.12 4.90
CA SER A 206 2.97 14.14 6.27
C SER A 206 1.54 13.58 6.37
N THR A 207 0.84 13.44 5.24
CA THR A 207 -0.55 13.00 5.21
C THR A 207 -0.72 11.83 4.25
N LEU A 208 -0.99 10.64 4.78
CA LEU A 208 -1.35 9.47 3.98
C LEU A 208 -2.86 9.25 4.06
N VAL A 209 -3.52 9.07 2.93
CA VAL A 209 -4.96 8.77 2.92
C VAL A 209 -5.20 7.46 2.19
N ILE A 210 -5.82 6.50 2.87
CA ILE A 210 -6.28 5.24 2.30
C ILE A 210 -7.78 5.37 2.06
N THR A 211 -8.16 5.56 0.80
CA THR A 211 -9.58 5.76 0.45
C THR A 211 -10.39 4.49 0.70
N LYS A 212 -9.88 3.34 0.25
CA LYS A 212 -10.53 2.03 0.39
C LYS A 212 -9.53 0.97 0.83
N LEU A 213 -10.01 -0.01 1.60
CA LEU A 213 -9.22 -1.20 1.93
C LEU A 213 -8.77 -1.92 0.63
N PRO A 214 -7.48 -2.28 0.50
CA PRO A 214 -6.84 -2.68 -0.76
C PRO A 214 -7.08 -4.16 -1.13
N PHE A 215 -8.35 -4.58 -1.12
CA PHE A 215 -8.75 -5.90 -1.62
C PHE A 215 -8.44 -6.05 -3.11
N ALA A 216 -8.00 -7.25 -3.50
CA ALA A 216 -7.86 -7.60 -4.91
C ALA A 216 -9.22 -7.61 -5.62
N VAL A 217 -9.18 -7.43 -6.94
CA VAL A 217 -10.37 -7.53 -7.77
C VAL A 217 -10.70 -9.01 -7.94
N PRO A 218 -11.90 -9.50 -7.57
CA PRO A 218 -12.23 -10.92 -7.66
C PRO A 218 -12.20 -11.48 -9.09
N SER A 219 -12.40 -10.63 -10.09
CA SER A 219 -12.33 -11.02 -11.51
C SER A 219 -10.90 -11.10 -12.05
N ASP A 220 -9.88 -10.79 -11.24
CA ASP A 220 -8.49 -11.04 -11.63
C ASP A 220 -8.27 -12.56 -11.71
N PRO A 221 -7.81 -13.09 -12.86
CA PRO A 221 -7.77 -14.54 -13.08
C PRO A 221 -6.79 -15.24 -12.14
N ILE A 222 -5.68 -14.59 -11.79
CA ILE A 222 -4.70 -15.15 -10.86
C ILE A 222 -5.29 -15.21 -9.45
N PHE A 223 -5.96 -14.14 -9.03
CA PHE A 223 -6.66 -14.10 -7.75
C PHE A 223 -7.78 -15.14 -7.68
N ALA A 224 -8.62 -15.24 -8.71
CA ALA A 224 -9.73 -16.19 -8.77
C ALA A 224 -9.22 -17.63 -8.66
N ALA A 225 -8.28 -18.05 -9.50
CA ALA A 225 -7.78 -19.41 -9.48
C ALA A 225 -7.05 -19.76 -8.16
N ARG A 226 -6.33 -18.83 -7.55
CA ARG A 226 -5.72 -19.05 -6.24
C ARG A 226 -6.73 -19.07 -5.11
N SER A 227 -7.85 -18.35 -5.26
CA SER A 227 -8.93 -18.35 -4.26
C SER A 227 -9.60 -19.73 -4.18
N GLU A 228 -9.68 -20.48 -5.29
CA GLU A 228 -10.27 -21.83 -5.32
C GLU A 228 -9.51 -22.87 -4.48
N LEU A 229 -8.30 -22.55 -4.03
CA LEU A 229 -7.47 -23.41 -3.17
C LEU A 229 -7.89 -23.40 -1.70
N PHE A 230 -8.81 -22.51 -1.32
CA PHE A 230 -9.18 -22.26 0.07
C PHE A 230 -10.67 -22.56 0.29
N ASP A 231 -11.00 -23.16 1.44
CA ASP A 231 -12.40 -23.40 1.83
C ASP A 231 -13.15 -22.09 2.09
N GLU A 232 -12.46 -21.12 2.71
CA GLU A 232 -12.98 -19.78 2.97
C GLU A 232 -12.07 -18.72 2.31
N PRO A 233 -12.13 -18.54 0.98
CA PRO A 233 -11.16 -17.74 0.22
C PRO A 233 -11.08 -16.28 0.69
N PHE A 234 -12.20 -15.73 1.15
CA PHE A 234 -12.23 -14.38 1.66
C PHE A 234 -11.37 -14.21 2.93
N HIS A 235 -11.51 -15.13 3.89
CA HIS A 235 -10.81 -15.06 5.17
C HIS A 235 -9.38 -15.59 5.10
N GLN A 236 -9.16 -16.67 4.36
CA GLN A 236 -7.86 -17.36 4.29
C GLN A 236 -6.91 -16.73 3.26
N TYR A 237 -7.43 -16.00 2.25
CA TYR A 237 -6.59 -15.45 1.19
C TYR A 237 -6.80 -13.94 0.96
N ALA A 238 -8.04 -13.49 0.75
CA ALA A 238 -8.32 -12.10 0.38
C ALA A 238 -7.96 -11.11 1.50
N VAL A 239 -8.34 -11.41 2.76
CA VAL A 239 -8.04 -10.59 3.93
C VAL A 239 -6.53 -10.52 4.20
N PRO A 240 -5.78 -11.63 4.33
CA PRO A 240 -4.32 -11.60 4.50
C PRO A 240 -3.60 -10.80 3.43
N GLN A 241 -3.97 -10.99 2.16
CA GLN A 241 -3.36 -10.25 1.05
C GLN A 241 -3.65 -8.74 1.14
N ALA A 242 -4.89 -8.37 1.49
CA ALA A 242 -5.27 -6.97 1.67
C ALA A 242 -4.56 -6.33 2.87
N VAL A 243 -4.38 -7.07 3.97
CA VAL A 243 -3.62 -6.63 5.15
C VAL A 243 -2.16 -6.37 4.80
N LEU A 244 -1.51 -7.27 4.05
CA LEU A 244 -0.13 -7.07 3.59
C LEU A 244 0.01 -5.81 2.73
N ARG A 245 -0.88 -5.61 1.75
CA ARG A 245 -0.91 -4.39 0.95
C ARG A 245 -1.15 -3.16 1.82
N PHE A 246 -2.07 -3.24 2.77
CA PHE A 246 -2.36 -2.16 3.71
C PHE A 246 -1.12 -1.73 4.50
N LYS A 247 -0.38 -2.68 5.08
CA LYS A 247 0.90 -2.42 5.76
C LYS A 247 1.93 -1.76 4.84
N GLN A 248 2.03 -2.21 3.57
CA GLN A 248 2.95 -1.62 2.60
C GLN A 248 2.61 -0.18 2.24
N GLY A 249 1.32 0.14 2.12
CA GLY A 249 0.82 1.50 1.94
C GLY A 249 1.09 2.37 3.16
N PHE A 250 0.77 1.86 4.36
CA PHE A 250 1.03 2.55 5.63
C PHE A 250 2.52 2.87 5.83
N GLY A 251 3.40 1.91 5.52
CA GLY A 251 4.86 2.07 5.58
C GLY A 251 5.43 3.12 4.62
N ARG A 252 4.60 3.86 3.86
CA ARG A 252 5.04 5.04 3.10
C ARG A 252 5.11 6.30 3.97
N LEU A 253 4.38 6.35 5.08
CA LEU A 253 4.28 7.55 5.91
C LEU A 253 5.53 7.79 6.76
N ILE A 254 6.04 6.76 7.42
CA ILE A 254 7.21 6.86 8.32
C ILE A 254 8.38 6.06 7.74
N ARG A 255 9.44 6.77 7.40
CA ARG A 255 10.70 6.25 6.80
C ARG A 255 11.93 6.62 7.61
N SER A 256 11.86 7.65 8.45
CA SER A 256 12.91 8.11 9.33
C SER A 256 12.41 8.32 10.76
N SER A 257 13.32 8.37 11.73
CA SER A 257 13.00 8.67 13.14
C SER A 257 12.44 10.08 13.37
N HIS A 258 12.54 10.95 12.36
CA HIS A 258 12.06 12.33 12.42
C HIS A 258 10.75 12.52 11.66
N ASP A 259 10.27 11.48 10.96
CA ASP A 259 9.02 11.58 10.24
C ASP A 259 7.87 11.61 11.24
N HIS A 260 6.88 12.44 10.95
CA HIS A 260 5.71 12.65 11.77
C HIS A 260 4.52 12.90 10.84
N GLY A 261 3.42 12.18 11.05
CA GLY A 261 2.34 12.19 10.07
C GLY A 261 1.01 11.64 10.53
N VAL A 262 0.02 11.79 9.65
CA VAL A 262 -1.34 11.32 9.81
C VAL A 262 -1.64 10.30 8.72
N CYS A 263 -2.14 9.13 9.10
CA CYS A 263 -2.74 8.15 8.20
C CYS A 263 -4.26 8.14 8.38
N ALA A 264 -5.01 8.67 7.43
CA ALA A 264 -6.47 8.67 7.46
C ALA A 264 -7.03 7.50 6.62
N VAL A 265 -7.94 6.72 7.21
CA VAL A 265 -8.65 5.63 6.51
C VAL A 265 -10.09 6.05 6.29
N LEU A 266 -10.50 6.20 5.02
CA LEU A 266 -11.83 6.65 4.60
C LEU A 266 -12.76 5.49 4.24
N ASP A 267 -12.51 4.32 4.82
CA ASP A 267 -13.26 3.10 4.59
C ASP A 267 -13.81 2.56 5.90
N ARG A 268 -15.07 2.90 6.17
CA ARG A 268 -15.77 2.55 7.42
C ARG A 268 -15.80 1.04 7.70
N ARG A 269 -15.57 0.19 6.68
CA ARG A 269 -15.49 -1.28 6.85
C ARG A 269 -14.37 -1.72 7.79
N ILE A 270 -13.32 -0.90 7.96
CA ILE A 270 -12.27 -1.18 8.96
C ILE A 270 -12.82 -1.18 10.40
N LEU A 271 -13.92 -0.48 10.65
CA LEU A 271 -14.60 -0.42 11.95
C LEU A 271 -15.80 -1.38 12.01
N THR A 272 -16.57 -1.49 10.92
CA THR A 272 -17.86 -2.19 10.94
C THR A 272 -17.77 -3.69 10.64
N LYS A 273 -16.71 -4.16 9.99
CA LYS A 273 -16.56 -5.58 9.61
C LYS A 273 -15.58 -6.28 10.55
N ARG A 274 -15.85 -7.55 10.85
CA ARG A 274 -15.02 -8.37 11.76
C ARG A 274 -13.54 -8.42 11.35
N TYR A 275 -13.27 -8.50 10.05
CA TYR A 275 -11.89 -8.50 9.52
C TYR A 275 -11.15 -7.17 9.69
N GLY A 276 -11.85 -6.08 10.03
CA GLY A 276 -11.25 -4.75 10.18
C GLY A 276 -10.19 -4.71 11.27
N ALA A 277 -10.36 -5.52 12.32
CA ALA A 277 -9.38 -5.65 13.40
C ALA A 277 -8.00 -6.11 12.91
N SER A 278 -7.93 -7.06 11.97
CA SER A 278 -6.67 -7.53 11.40
C SER A 278 -5.87 -6.41 10.73
N PHE A 279 -6.53 -5.45 10.08
CA PHE A 279 -5.83 -4.30 9.49
C PHE A 279 -5.11 -3.46 10.54
N VAL A 280 -5.80 -3.10 11.62
CA VAL A 280 -5.25 -2.26 12.70
C VAL A 280 -4.18 -3.01 13.49
N GLN A 281 -4.44 -4.26 13.87
CA GLN A 281 -3.51 -5.10 14.64
C GLN A 281 -2.23 -5.43 13.87
N SER A 282 -2.29 -5.43 12.55
CA SER A 282 -1.12 -5.70 11.71
C SER A 282 -0.13 -4.53 11.64
N LEU A 283 -0.56 -3.32 12.02
CA LEU A 283 0.29 -2.13 12.05
C LEU A 283 1.14 -2.07 13.32
N PRO A 284 2.25 -1.32 13.31
CA PRO A 284 2.93 -0.92 14.54
C PRO A 284 1.98 -0.17 15.49
N GLU A 285 2.30 -0.14 16.79
CA GLU A 285 1.51 0.61 17.77
C GLU A 285 1.53 2.12 17.46
N CYS A 286 0.40 2.63 16.95
CA CYS A 286 0.19 4.03 16.61
C CYS A 286 -0.77 4.69 17.60
N SER A 287 -0.80 6.02 17.61
CA SER A 287 -1.91 6.74 18.22
C SER A 287 -3.15 6.60 17.32
N VAL A 288 -4.18 5.89 17.79
CA VAL A 288 -5.40 5.62 17.02
C VAL A 288 -6.53 6.53 17.49
N THR A 289 -7.20 7.20 16.56
CA THR A 289 -8.42 7.99 16.82
C THR A 289 -9.53 7.49 15.90
N VAL A 290 -10.71 7.29 16.47
CA VAL A 290 -11.95 7.03 15.73
C VAL A 290 -12.80 8.28 15.86
N GLY A 291 -13.23 8.85 14.75
CA GLY A 291 -14.01 10.09 14.78
C GLY A 291 -14.63 10.44 13.43
N SER A 292 -15.34 11.55 13.41
CA SER A 292 -16.11 11.97 12.24
C SER A 292 -15.20 12.50 11.12
N ALA A 293 -15.73 12.49 9.90
CA ALA A 293 -15.16 13.15 8.75
C ALA A 293 -14.93 14.66 8.95
N ALA A 294 -15.76 15.31 9.78
CA ALA A 294 -15.71 16.74 10.01
C ALA A 294 -14.59 17.15 10.99
N ASP A 295 -14.25 16.29 11.94
CA ASP A 295 -13.20 16.57 12.94
C ASP A 295 -11.78 16.26 12.41
N LEU A 296 -11.69 15.35 11.44
CA LEU A 296 -10.43 14.89 10.84
C LEU A 296 -9.47 16.02 10.42
N PRO A 297 -9.89 17.09 9.70
CA PRO A 297 -8.97 18.16 9.32
C PRO A 297 -8.34 18.87 10.52
N ILE A 298 -9.12 19.10 11.58
CA ILE A 298 -8.68 19.80 12.80
C ILE A 298 -7.72 18.90 13.59
N ASP A 299 -8.08 17.63 13.77
CA ASP A 299 -7.26 16.68 14.50
C ASP A 299 -5.93 16.41 13.77
N ALA A 300 -5.96 16.34 12.44
CA ALA A 300 -4.77 16.18 11.63
C ALA A 300 -3.84 17.39 11.74
N ASP A 301 -4.35 18.61 11.63
CA ASP A 301 -3.53 19.83 11.74
C ASP A 301 -2.92 19.96 13.15
N ASN A 302 -3.73 19.78 14.19
CA ASN A 302 -3.27 19.78 15.59
C ASN A 302 -2.17 18.74 15.84
N TRP A 303 -2.30 17.54 15.27
CA TRP A 303 -1.27 16.51 15.37
C TRP A 303 0.02 16.99 14.73
N LEU A 304 -0.03 17.42 13.46
CA LEU A 304 1.14 17.86 12.70
C LEU A 304 1.86 19.07 13.34
N GLU A 305 1.13 20.02 13.91
CA GLU A 305 1.71 21.18 14.61
C GLU A 305 2.47 20.78 15.89
N ARG A 306 1.96 19.80 16.66
CA ARG A 306 2.66 19.27 17.84
C ARG A 306 3.98 18.61 17.45
N GLY A 307 3.98 17.85 16.35
CA GLY A 307 5.18 17.23 15.81
C GLY A 307 6.24 18.26 15.39
N ALA A 308 5.83 19.33 14.71
CA ALA A 308 6.72 20.42 14.30
C ALA A 308 7.35 21.14 15.50
N SER A 309 6.54 21.45 16.52
CA SER A 309 7.00 22.14 17.74
C SER A 309 7.98 21.31 18.56
N ALA A 310 7.76 19.99 18.65
CA ALA A 310 8.67 19.07 19.33
C ALA A 310 10.03 18.96 18.61
N PHE A 311 10.05 19.13 17.29
CA PHE A 311 11.25 19.09 16.47
C PHE A 311 12.08 20.36 16.59
N GLU A 312 11.45 21.54 16.55
CA GLU A 312 12.14 22.83 16.73
C GLU A 312 12.84 22.91 18.10
N TRP A 313 12.24 22.35 19.15
CA TRP A 313 12.86 22.28 20.48
C TRP A 313 14.10 21.37 20.52
N HIS A 314 14.08 20.21 19.84
CA HIS A 314 15.23 19.30 19.78
C HIS A 314 16.37 19.88 18.92
N ALA A 315 16.05 20.54 17.82
CA ALA A 315 17.04 21.21 16.96
C ALA A 315 17.72 22.42 17.66
N SER A 316 17.05 23.01 18.65
CA SER A 316 17.53 24.17 19.41
C SER A 316 18.22 23.82 20.73
N SER A 317 18.30 22.52 21.09
CA SER A 317 18.85 22.08 22.38
C SER A 317 20.40 21.97 22.33
N PRO A 318 21.17 22.71 23.16
CA PRO A 318 22.64 22.76 23.07
C PRO A 318 23.39 21.49 23.52
N TYR A 319 22.71 20.39 23.83
CA TYR A 319 23.32 19.20 24.43
C TYR A 319 23.08 17.95 23.59
N GLN A 320 23.98 17.67 22.63
CA GLN A 320 24.48 16.32 22.33
C GLN A 320 25.58 16.34 21.26
N THR A 321 26.79 16.74 21.65
CA THR A 321 28.04 16.21 21.07
C THR A 321 28.94 15.80 22.22
N ARG A 322 28.78 14.56 22.70
CA ARG A 322 29.86 13.89 23.42
C ARG A 322 30.58 13.00 22.42
N GLU A 323 31.72 13.49 21.94
CA GLU A 323 32.66 12.72 21.13
C GLU A 323 33.03 11.39 21.82
N PRO A 324 33.22 10.30 21.06
CA PRO A 324 33.76 9.07 21.62
C PRO A 324 35.24 9.30 21.98
N ARG A 325 35.56 9.20 23.28
CA ARG A 325 36.95 9.18 23.78
C ARG A 325 37.74 8.12 23.02
N ARG A 326 38.67 8.58 22.16
CA ARG A 326 39.72 7.74 21.58
C ARG A 326 40.51 7.08 22.70
N ARG A 327 40.37 5.75 22.84
CA ARG A 327 41.36 4.94 23.56
C ARG A 327 42.68 5.00 22.77
N ARG A 328 43.67 5.69 23.32
CA ARG A 328 45.07 5.47 22.94
C ARG A 328 45.60 4.25 23.70
N ARG A 329 46.49 3.54 23.02
CA ARG A 329 47.29 2.40 23.49
C ARG A 329 47.93 2.65 24.85
#